data_AF-A0A384JSN0-F1
#
_entry.id   AF-A0A384JSN0-F1
#
_cell.length_a   1.000
_cell.length_b   1.000
_cell.length_c   1.000
_cell.angle_alpha   90.00
_cell.angle_beta   90.00
_cell.angle_gamma   90.00
#
_symmetry.space_group_name_H-M   'P 1'
#
loop_
_entity.id
_entity.type
_entity.pdbx_description
1 polymer ?
#
loop_
_entity_poly.entity_id
_entity_poly.type
_entity_poly.pdbx_seq_one_letter_code
_entity_poly.pdbx_strand_id
1 'polypeptide(L)'
;MSEPSKSRTSFSDLPIELRLVIWNLAISPRAVVVQYNYTKKSCISKDIPSLLLVSREARAEALQKYEISFGTRSEVNSTIYFNYELDTVVFDWESFRDSYPSRHMSYHEECCRIKRIRVSDKTLDYLVKNGMRDLTTFKEVEEISISGCYGGAVKSREEYFLSRLSDWFMDDAGMNCYSTQNGHFLPKFSCLDGGRDCPRHFWFRQWNNWAGPRGIRKIDWTGMFIEAYINLGLSD
;
A
#
# COMPACT_ATOMS: atom_id res chain seq x y z
N MET A 1 -36.53 -47.78 10.60
CA MET A 1 -35.07 -47.51 10.53
C MET A 1 -34.89 -46.01 10.64
N SER A 2 -34.44 -45.51 11.79
CA SER A 2 -34.20 -44.09 12.06
C SER A 2 -32.81 -43.70 11.57
N GLU A 3 -32.72 -42.66 10.73
CA GLU A 3 -31.46 -42.12 10.25
C GLU A 3 -30.63 -41.54 11.42
N PRO A 4 -29.30 -41.72 11.43
CA PRO A 4 -28.44 -41.10 12.43
C PRO A 4 -28.46 -39.57 12.22
N SER A 5 -28.90 -38.85 13.24
CA SER A 5 -28.84 -37.39 13.29
C SER A 5 -27.39 -36.94 13.14
N LYS A 6 -27.03 -36.36 11.99
CA LYS A 6 -25.74 -35.67 11.82
C LYS A 6 -25.67 -34.52 12.82
N SER A 7 -24.97 -34.74 13.94
CA SER A 7 -24.64 -33.65 14.86
C SER A 7 -23.75 -32.67 14.11
N ARG A 8 -24.28 -31.49 13.80
CA ARG A 8 -23.47 -30.36 13.35
C ARG A 8 -22.79 -29.81 14.59
N THR A 9 -21.49 -30.03 14.72
CA THR A 9 -20.68 -29.34 15.73
C THR A 9 -20.75 -27.85 15.46
N SER A 10 -21.30 -27.06 16.39
CA SER A 10 -21.33 -25.61 16.28
C SER A 10 -19.94 -25.05 16.55
N PHE A 11 -19.62 -23.88 15.98
CA PHE A 11 -18.38 -23.18 16.31
C PHE A 11 -18.27 -22.91 17.82
N SER A 12 -19.39 -22.62 18.48
CA SER A 12 -19.47 -22.40 19.94
C SER A 12 -19.05 -23.61 20.77
N ASP A 13 -19.11 -24.82 20.19
CA ASP A 13 -18.83 -26.07 20.89
C ASP A 13 -17.33 -26.40 20.85
N LEU A 14 -16.55 -25.63 20.10
CA LEU A 14 -15.10 -25.76 20.06
C LEU A 14 -14.47 -25.26 21.36
N PRO A 15 -13.43 -25.93 21.87
CA PRO A 15 -12.56 -25.41 22.92
C PRO A 15 -12.11 -23.98 22.63
N ILE A 16 -11.99 -23.16 23.68
CA ILE A 16 -11.67 -21.74 23.54
C ILE A 16 -10.36 -21.53 22.77
N GLU A 17 -9.36 -22.39 23.00
CA GLU A 17 -8.06 -22.34 22.35
C GLU A 17 -8.19 -22.46 20.83
N LEU A 18 -9.05 -23.38 20.36
CA LEU A 18 -9.30 -23.56 18.93
C LEU A 18 -10.06 -22.38 18.33
N ARG A 19 -11.04 -21.82 19.07
CA ARG A 19 -11.79 -20.64 18.61
C ARG A 19 -10.88 -19.44 18.45
N LEU A 20 -9.99 -19.19 19.41
CA LEU A 20 -9.00 -18.10 19.36
C LEU A 20 -8.02 -18.28 18.20
N VAL A 21 -7.55 -19.49 17.94
CA VAL A 21 -6.71 -19.79 16.77
C VAL A 21 -7.46 -19.50 15.48
N ILE A 22 -8.72 -19.94 15.37
CA ILE A 22 -9.54 -19.68 14.18
C ILE A 22 -9.75 -18.18 13.98
N TRP A 23 -10.02 -17.41 15.03
CA TRP A 23 -10.16 -15.96 14.94
C TRP A 23 -8.89 -15.26 14.50
N ASN A 24 -7.73 -15.64 15.03
CA ASN A 24 -6.45 -15.10 14.60
C ASN A 24 -6.15 -15.43 13.13
N LEU A 25 -6.45 -16.66 12.68
CA LEU A 25 -6.28 -17.07 11.28
C LEU A 25 -7.28 -16.42 10.33
N ALA A 26 -8.45 -16.00 10.84
CA ALA A 26 -9.46 -15.29 10.05
C ALA A 26 -9.11 -13.82 9.80
N ILE A 27 -8.07 -13.28 10.44
CA ILE A 27 -7.54 -11.95 10.12
C ILE A 27 -6.80 -12.04 8.80
N SER A 28 -7.39 -11.46 7.75
CA SER A 28 -6.84 -11.48 6.39
C SER A 28 -6.45 -10.08 5.91
N PRO A 29 -5.38 -9.95 5.09
CA PRO A 29 -5.10 -8.72 4.37
C PRO A 29 -6.29 -8.24 3.53
N ARG A 30 -6.49 -6.93 3.45
CA ARG A 30 -7.53 -6.30 2.64
C ARG A 30 -7.09 -4.93 2.13
N ALA A 31 -7.79 -4.45 1.11
CA ALA A 31 -7.66 -3.07 0.64
C ALA A 31 -8.68 -2.19 1.37
N VAL A 32 -8.24 -1.07 1.93
CA VAL A 32 -9.10 -0.11 2.63
C VAL A 32 -9.16 1.17 1.80
N VAL A 33 -10.32 1.46 1.23
CA VAL A 33 -10.53 2.69 0.46
C VAL A 33 -10.79 3.83 1.43
N VAL A 34 -9.94 4.85 1.38
CA VAL A 34 -10.00 6.02 2.24
C VAL A 34 -10.36 7.24 1.40
N GLN A 35 -11.50 7.85 1.72
CA GLN A 35 -12.01 9.04 1.05
C GLN A 35 -12.08 10.21 2.02
N TYR A 36 -11.86 11.43 1.56
CA TYR A 36 -12.08 12.62 2.38
C TYR A 36 -13.49 13.16 2.21
N ASN A 37 -14.20 13.32 3.32
CA ASN A 37 -15.52 13.93 3.35
C ASN A 37 -15.43 15.40 3.78
N TYR A 38 -15.56 16.34 2.85
CA TYR A 38 -15.47 17.77 3.15
C TYR A 38 -16.61 18.30 4.04
N THR A 39 -17.79 17.68 4.01
CA THR A 39 -18.91 18.11 4.85
C THR A 39 -18.62 17.80 6.32
N LYS A 40 -18.05 16.62 6.59
CA LYS A 40 -17.67 16.20 7.94
C LYS A 40 -16.27 16.66 8.34
N LYS A 41 -15.41 16.96 7.37
CA LYS A 41 -13.97 17.24 7.51
C LYS A 41 -13.19 16.05 8.09
N SER A 42 -13.60 14.83 7.73
CA SER A 42 -12.98 13.57 8.15
C SER A 42 -12.70 12.63 6.99
N CYS A 43 -11.73 11.74 7.19
CA CYS A 43 -11.56 10.56 6.36
C CYS A 43 -12.66 9.54 6.68
N ILE A 44 -13.22 8.94 5.64
CA ILE A 44 -14.25 7.89 5.75
C ILE A 44 -13.85 6.68 4.91
N SER A 45 -14.30 5.50 5.35
CA SER A 45 -14.19 4.25 4.62
C SER A 45 -15.47 3.43 4.83
N LYS A 46 -15.83 2.64 3.82
CA LYS A 46 -16.91 1.65 3.93
C LYS A 46 -16.38 0.26 4.29
N ASP A 47 -15.06 0.09 4.28
CA ASP A 47 -14.41 -1.19 4.52
C ASP A 47 -14.27 -1.42 6.02
N ILE A 48 -15.22 -2.16 6.60
CA ILE A 48 -15.17 -2.59 8.00
C ILE A 48 -14.64 -4.03 8.04
N PRO A 49 -13.61 -4.34 8.86
CA PRO A 49 -13.15 -5.71 9.05
C PRO A 49 -14.31 -6.63 9.44
N SER A 50 -14.50 -7.73 8.69
CA SER A 50 -15.63 -8.65 8.88
C SER A 50 -15.71 -9.20 10.32
N LEU A 51 -14.57 -9.45 10.96
CA LEU A 51 -14.47 -9.93 12.33
C LEU A 51 -15.08 -8.97 13.36
N LEU A 52 -15.10 -7.66 13.10
CA LEU A 52 -15.77 -6.69 13.98
C LEU A 52 -17.30 -6.80 13.93
N LEU A 53 -17.84 -7.45 12.90
CA LEU A 53 -19.29 -7.59 12.65
C LEU A 53 -19.83 -8.97 13.05
N VAL A 54 -18.99 -10.00 13.12
CA VAL A 54 -19.43 -11.41 13.29
C VAL A 54 -19.98 -11.69 14.70
N SER A 55 -19.20 -11.46 15.75
CA SER A 55 -19.58 -11.79 17.13
C SER A 55 -18.82 -10.92 18.14
N ARG A 56 -19.19 -10.99 19.42
CA ARG A 56 -18.46 -10.28 20.49
C ARG A 56 -17.03 -10.80 20.65
N GLU A 57 -16.86 -12.11 20.55
CA GLU A 57 -15.55 -12.76 20.66
C GLU A 57 -14.65 -12.40 19.47
N ALA A 58 -15.14 -12.56 18.25
CA ALA A 58 -14.39 -12.20 17.04
C ALA A 58 -14.00 -10.70 17.04
N ARG A 59 -14.89 -9.84 17.53
CA ARG A 59 -14.60 -8.41 17.69
C ARG A 59 -13.49 -8.16 18.71
N ALA A 60 -13.51 -8.84 19.85
CA ALA A 60 -12.48 -8.70 20.87
C ALA A 60 -11.10 -9.11 20.33
N GLU A 61 -11.04 -10.20 19.57
CA GLU A 61 -9.79 -10.65 18.91
C GLU A 61 -9.32 -9.68 17.83
N ALA A 62 -10.23 -9.20 16.98
CA ALA A 62 -9.88 -8.23 15.94
C ALA A 62 -9.37 -6.90 16.51
N LEU A 63 -9.98 -6.39 17.59
CA LEU A 63 -9.56 -5.13 18.21
C LEU A 63 -8.18 -5.19 18.89
N GLN A 64 -7.57 -6.38 19.02
CA GLN A 64 -6.16 -6.49 19.43
C GLN A 64 -5.18 -6.18 18.29
N LYS A 65 -5.65 -6.22 17.03
CA LYS A 65 -4.82 -6.01 15.82
C LYS A 65 -5.21 -4.79 15.01
N TYR A 66 -6.49 -4.41 15.04
CA TYR A 66 -7.01 -3.25 14.36
C TYR A 66 -7.14 -2.08 15.33
N GLU A 67 -6.70 -0.92 14.90
CA GLU A 67 -6.87 0.34 15.61
C GLU A 67 -7.65 1.34 14.75
N ILE A 68 -8.24 2.35 15.38
CA ILE A 68 -8.86 3.45 14.66
C ILE A 68 -7.76 4.34 14.08
N SER A 69 -7.83 4.64 12.78
CA SER A 69 -6.79 5.38 12.06
C SER A 69 -7.37 6.38 11.06
N PHE A 70 -6.51 7.23 10.49
CA PHE A 70 -6.82 8.29 9.53
C PHE A 70 -7.64 9.42 10.16
N GLY A 71 -7.28 9.83 11.37
CA GLY A 71 -7.83 11.05 11.98
C GLY A 71 -7.44 12.29 11.18
N THR A 72 -8.24 13.37 11.29
CA THR A 72 -7.92 14.65 10.65
C THR A 72 -7.64 15.72 11.70
N ARG A 73 -6.97 16.81 11.28
CA ARG A 73 -6.63 17.93 12.19
C ARG A 73 -7.86 18.54 12.88
N SER A 74 -9.00 18.52 12.19
CA SER A 74 -10.27 19.06 12.68
C SER A 74 -11.14 18.03 13.38
N GLU A 75 -10.97 16.74 13.11
CA GLU A 75 -11.81 15.68 13.64
C GLU A 75 -10.94 14.46 13.97
N VAL A 76 -10.60 14.33 15.25
CA VAL A 76 -9.74 13.25 15.77
C VAL A 76 -10.46 11.89 15.73
N ASN A 77 -11.80 11.90 15.76
CA ASN A 77 -12.62 10.71 15.86
C ASN A 77 -12.88 10.08 14.49
N SER A 78 -11.86 9.46 13.91
CA SER A 78 -12.05 8.57 12.75
C SER A 78 -12.87 7.34 13.14
N THR A 79 -13.46 6.68 12.15
CA THR A 79 -14.20 5.41 12.29
C THR A 79 -13.55 4.28 11.49
N ILE A 80 -12.39 4.53 10.89
CA ILE A 80 -11.70 3.59 10.03
C ILE A 80 -10.82 2.70 10.90
N TYR A 81 -11.19 1.43 11.02
CA TYR A 81 -10.31 0.41 11.60
C TYR A 81 -9.26 0.02 10.57
N PHE A 82 -7.99 0.03 10.95
CA PHE A 82 -6.87 -0.29 10.07
C PHE A 82 -5.82 -1.13 10.80
N ASN A 83 -5.21 -2.06 10.08
CA ASN A 83 -4.08 -2.84 10.55
C ASN A 83 -2.86 -2.56 9.67
N TYR A 84 -1.92 -1.76 10.17
CA TYR A 84 -0.73 -1.32 9.41
C TYR A 84 0.18 -2.46 8.95
N GLU A 85 0.12 -3.62 9.60
CA GLU A 85 0.93 -4.79 9.24
C GLU A 85 0.32 -5.60 8.10
N LEU A 86 -1.00 -5.51 7.86
CA LEU A 86 -1.71 -6.37 6.89
C LEU A 86 -2.49 -5.60 5.83
N ASP A 87 -3.14 -4.50 6.20
CA ASP A 87 -4.01 -3.74 5.32
C ASP A 87 -3.18 -2.97 4.28
N THR A 88 -3.79 -2.77 3.11
CA THR A 88 -3.29 -1.91 2.05
C THR A 88 -4.20 -0.70 1.93
N VAL A 89 -3.66 0.52 2.04
CA VAL A 89 -4.47 1.72 1.89
C VAL A 89 -4.66 2.05 0.41
N VAL A 90 -5.88 2.43 0.04
CA VAL A 90 -6.22 2.97 -1.27
C VAL A 90 -6.82 4.35 -1.05
N PHE A 91 -6.04 5.41 -1.28
CA PHE A 91 -6.63 6.74 -1.22
C PHE A 91 -7.52 6.96 -2.44
N ASP A 92 -8.66 7.60 -2.23
CA ASP A 92 -9.44 8.16 -3.31
C ASP A 92 -8.92 9.58 -3.57
N TRP A 93 -7.86 9.71 -4.36
CA TRP A 93 -7.20 11.00 -4.62
C TRP A 93 -8.17 12.07 -5.15
N GLU A 94 -9.21 11.68 -5.91
CA GLU A 94 -10.22 12.62 -6.40
C GLU A 94 -11.02 13.23 -5.23
N SER A 95 -11.30 12.44 -4.18
CA SER A 95 -11.97 12.93 -2.97
C SER A 95 -11.14 13.92 -2.16
N PHE A 96 -9.82 13.98 -2.35
CA PHE A 96 -8.94 14.95 -1.67
C PHE A 96 -8.73 16.25 -2.49
N ARG A 97 -9.41 16.41 -3.64
CA ARG A 97 -9.31 17.58 -4.55
C ARG A 97 -7.84 17.94 -4.84
N ASP A 98 -7.51 19.24 -4.92
CA ASP A 98 -6.13 19.74 -5.15
C ASP A 98 -5.20 19.62 -3.92
N SER A 99 -5.60 18.83 -2.92
CA SER A 99 -4.84 18.63 -1.70
C SER A 99 -4.45 17.17 -1.52
N TYR A 100 -3.26 16.93 -0.99
CA TYR A 100 -2.74 15.59 -0.84
C TYR A 100 -3.32 14.89 0.41
N PRO A 101 -3.59 13.57 0.37
CA PRO A 101 -3.96 12.79 1.54
C PRO A 101 -3.13 13.11 2.79
N SER A 102 -1.80 13.18 2.67
CA SER A 102 -0.89 13.52 3.76
C SER A 102 -1.17 14.87 4.44
N ARG A 103 -1.74 15.85 3.73
CA ARG A 103 -2.05 17.18 4.29
C ARG A 103 -3.29 17.18 5.17
N HIS A 104 -4.19 16.23 4.98
CA HIS A 104 -5.46 16.14 5.72
C HIS A 104 -5.36 15.30 6.98
N MET A 105 -4.41 14.38 7.03
CA MET A 105 -4.18 13.52 8.20
C MET A 105 -3.57 14.34 9.34
N SER A 106 -4.14 14.24 10.54
CA SER A 106 -3.69 14.99 11.72
C SER A 106 -2.33 14.55 12.23
N TYR A 107 -2.00 13.27 12.03
CA TYR A 107 -0.86 12.64 12.66
C TYR A 107 0.13 12.23 11.57
N HIS A 108 1.22 12.99 11.44
CA HIS A 108 2.37 12.58 10.63
C HIS A 108 2.85 11.17 11.03
N GLU A 109 2.61 10.75 12.27
CA GLU A 109 2.89 9.40 12.78
C GLU A 109 2.08 8.30 12.08
N GLU A 110 0.82 8.53 11.72
CA GLU A 110 0.01 7.54 10.98
C GLU A 110 0.58 7.31 9.59
N CYS A 111 0.96 8.39 8.90
CA CYS A 111 1.58 8.30 7.57
C CYS A 111 2.90 7.52 7.61
N CYS A 112 3.68 7.68 8.69
CA CYS A 112 4.91 6.92 8.87
C CYS A 112 4.68 5.42 8.98
N ARG A 113 3.56 4.96 9.56
CA ARG A 113 3.28 3.53 9.80
C ARG A 113 2.69 2.81 8.59
N ILE A 114 2.28 3.53 7.55
CA ILE A 114 1.68 2.93 6.35
C ILE A 114 2.74 2.17 5.57
N LYS A 115 2.58 0.84 5.52
CA LYS A 115 3.50 -0.06 4.82
C LYS A 115 3.10 -0.37 3.39
N ARG A 116 1.80 -0.36 3.07
CA ARG A 116 1.30 -0.78 1.74
C ARG A 116 0.30 0.22 1.20
N ILE A 117 0.58 0.73 0.01
CA ILE A 117 -0.27 1.69 -0.70
C ILE A 117 -0.68 1.07 -2.04
N ARG A 118 -1.95 1.21 -2.40
CA ARG A 118 -2.43 0.90 -3.75
C ARG A 118 -2.82 2.19 -4.46
N VAL A 119 -2.38 2.30 -5.71
CA VAL A 119 -2.60 3.46 -6.57
C VAL A 119 -3.19 2.97 -7.89
N SER A 120 -4.14 3.70 -8.47
CA SER A 120 -4.58 3.41 -9.83
C SER A 120 -3.56 3.91 -10.86
N ASP A 121 -3.44 3.27 -12.03
CA ASP A 121 -2.55 3.71 -13.11
C ASP A 121 -2.83 5.18 -13.51
N LYS A 122 -4.11 5.55 -13.61
CA LYS A 122 -4.56 6.95 -13.79
C LYS A 122 -4.01 7.89 -12.73
N THR A 123 -4.05 7.48 -11.47
CA THR A 123 -3.55 8.28 -10.34
C THR A 123 -2.03 8.34 -10.34
N LEU A 124 -1.35 7.29 -10.80
CA LEU A 124 0.10 7.24 -10.88
C LEU A 124 0.64 8.35 -11.80
N ASP A 125 0.02 8.56 -12.96
CA ASP A 125 0.35 9.68 -13.87
C ASP A 125 0.26 11.03 -13.16
N TYR A 126 -0.83 11.26 -12.42
CA TYR A 126 -1.03 12.48 -11.65
C TYR A 126 0.05 12.66 -10.57
N LEU A 127 0.40 11.58 -9.85
CA LEU A 127 1.43 11.62 -8.81
C LEU A 127 2.80 11.93 -9.39
N VAL A 128 3.17 11.30 -10.51
CA VAL A 128 4.43 11.56 -11.22
C VAL A 128 4.51 13.02 -11.67
N LYS A 129 3.45 13.56 -12.30
CA LYS A 129 3.37 14.96 -12.75
C LYS A 129 3.51 15.96 -11.59
N ASN A 130 3.08 15.60 -10.39
CA ASN A 130 3.25 16.42 -9.18
C ASN A 130 4.53 16.13 -8.39
N GLY A 131 5.45 15.34 -8.95
CA GLY A 131 6.73 15.00 -8.33
C GLY A 131 6.61 14.06 -7.13
N MET A 132 5.57 13.23 -7.09
CA MET A 132 5.29 12.23 -6.04
C MET A 132 5.38 12.75 -4.60
N ARG A 133 5.15 14.06 -4.40
CA ARG A 133 5.35 14.75 -3.11
C ARG A 133 4.52 14.18 -1.96
N ASP A 134 3.36 13.60 -2.25
CA ASP A 134 2.56 12.96 -1.23
C ASP A 134 3.23 11.67 -0.74
N LEU A 135 3.81 10.92 -1.68
CA LEU A 135 4.44 9.64 -1.38
C LEU A 135 5.73 9.76 -0.55
N THR A 136 6.40 10.91 -0.60
CA THR A 136 7.57 11.19 0.25
C THR A 136 7.22 11.31 1.74
N THR A 137 5.94 11.49 2.08
CA THR A 137 5.50 11.60 3.48
C THR A 137 5.39 10.21 4.14
N PHE A 138 5.18 9.15 3.37
CA PHE A 138 5.04 7.79 3.90
C PHE A 138 6.40 7.10 3.98
N LYS A 139 7.00 7.10 5.17
CA LYS A 139 8.40 6.72 5.39
C LYS A 139 8.67 5.21 5.52
N GLU A 140 7.67 4.43 5.91
CA GLU A 140 7.80 2.96 6.08
C GLU A 140 7.10 2.18 4.95
N VAL A 141 6.86 2.80 3.79
CA VAL A 141 6.23 2.09 2.67
C VAL A 141 7.15 0.98 2.19
N GLU A 142 6.67 -0.25 2.32
CA GLU A 142 7.32 -1.48 1.86
C GLU A 142 6.82 -1.89 0.48
N GLU A 143 5.56 -1.58 0.15
CA GLU A 143 4.95 -1.98 -1.13
C GLU A 143 4.01 -0.90 -1.70
N ILE A 144 4.16 -0.65 -3.01
CA ILE A 144 3.22 0.13 -3.82
C ILE A 144 2.65 -0.76 -4.92
N SER A 145 1.35 -1.02 -4.87
CA SER A 145 0.64 -1.79 -5.88
C SER A 145 -0.10 -0.88 -6.85
N ILE A 146 0.02 -1.13 -8.15
CA ILE A 146 -0.66 -0.39 -9.22
C ILE A 146 -1.81 -1.23 -9.77
N SER A 147 -3.00 -0.64 -9.90
CA SER A 147 -4.20 -1.26 -10.47
C SER A 147 -4.79 -0.46 -11.63
N GLY A 148 -5.60 -1.11 -12.46
CA GLY A 148 -6.24 -0.47 -13.60
C GLY A 148 -5.24 -0.12 -14.69
N CYS A 149 -4.22 -0.96 -14.89
CA CYS A 149 -3.25 -0.79 -15.95
C CYS A 149 -3.91 -1.04 -17.32
N TYR A 150 -4.00 0.01 -18.13
CA TYR A 150 -4.48 -0.07 -19.52
C TYR A 150 -3.35 0.41 -20.45
N GLY A 151 -2.65 -0.51 -21.11
CA GLY A 151 -1.57 -0.10 -22.02
C GLY A 151 -0.89 -1.24 -22.76
N GLY A 152 -0.58 -1.01 -24.03
CA GLY A 152 0.27 -1.88 -24.84
C GLY A 152 1.75 -1.74 -24.46
N ALA A 153 2.56 -2.72 -24.85
CA ALA A 153 3.96 -2.81 -24.47
C ALA A 153 4.80 -1.65 -25.02
N VAL A 154 5.52 -0.93 -24.15
CA VAL A 154 6.55 0.04 -24.56
C VAL A 154 7.87 -0.70 -24.83
N LYS A 155 7.87 -1.63 -25.80
CA LYS A 155 9.06 -2.45 -26.10
C LYS A 155 10.22 -1.66 -26.68
N SER A 156 9.96 -0.52 -27.32
CA SER A 156 10.97 0.23 -28.08
C SER A 156 12.00 0.98 -27.21
N ARG A 157 11.82 1.02 -25.89
CA ARG A 157 12.73 1.75 -24.97
C ARG A 157 13.32 0.89 -23.86
N GLU A 158 13.02 -0.40 -23.83
CA GLU A 158 13.43 -1.31 -22.74
C GLU A 158 14.96 -1.37 -22.58
N GLU A 159 15.71 -1.66 -23.65
CA GLU A 159 17.18 -1.79 -23.57
C GLU A 159 17.86 -0.49 -23.11
N TYR A 160 17.47 0.66 -23.69
CA TYR A 160 17.99 1.97 -23.31
C TYR A 160 17.69 2.30 -21.84
N PHE A 161 16.47 2.00 -21.40
CA PHE A 161 16.02 2.25 -20.05
C PHE A 161 16.73 1.36 -19.03
N LEU A 162 16.92 0.07 -19.32
CA LEU A 162 17.66 -0.84 -18.45
C LEU A 162 19.14 -0.44 -18.32
N SER A 163 19.75 0.07 -19.39
CA SER A 163 21.10 0.66 -19.34
C SER A 163 21.12 1.87 -18.40
N ARG A 164 20.20 2.83 -18.60
CA ARG A 164 20.18 4.07 -17.82
C ARG A 164 19.83 3.86 -16.35
N LEU A 165 18.92 2.93 -16.04
CA LEU A 165 18.68 2.51 -14.67
C LEU A 165 19.96 1.94 -14.05
N SER A 166 20.66 1.06 -14.78
CA SER A 166 21.91 0.49 -14.30
C SER A 166 22.94 1.58 -14.02
N ASP A 167 23.05 2.59 -14.89
CA ASP A 167 23.92 3.76 -14.68
C ASP A 167 23.55 4.51 -13.38
N TRP A 168 22.26 4.78 -13.11
CA TRP A 168 21.84 5.42 -11.84
C TRP A 168 22.19 4.63 -10.58
N PHE A 169 22.31 3.32 -10.70
CA PHE A 169 22.68 2.45 -9.58
C PHE A 169 24.19 2.19 -9.51
N MET A 170 24.94 2.37 -10.61
CA MET A 170 26.38 2.12 -10.71
C MET A 170 27.26 3.39 -10.63
N ASP A 171 26.76 4.55 -11.08
CA ASP A 171 27.45 5.85 -10.95
C ASP A 171 27.51 6.35 -9.49
N ASP A 172 26.83 5.67 -8.57
CA ASP A 172 26.80 5.98 -7.14
C ASP A 172 28.09 5.59 -6.39
N ALA A 173 29.15 5.17 -7.10
CA ALA A 173 30.50 5.16 -6.53
C ALA A 173 31.06 6.58 -6.30
N GLY A 174 30.45 7.61 -6.91
CA GLY A 174 30.89 9.01 -6.81
C GLY A 174 29.91 9.98 -6.13
N MET A 175 28.64 9.61 -5.91
CA MET A 175 27.61 10.54 -5.43
C MET A 175 27.10 10.18 -4.03
N ASN A 176 27.99 10.18 -3.03
CA ASN A 176 27.61 10.14 -1.62
C ASN A 176 26.58 9.04 -1.29
N CYS A 177 26.94 7.78 -1.55
CA CYS A 177 26.48 6.69 -0.72
C CYS A 177 27.05 6.89 0.70
N TYR A 178 26.55 7.92 1.41
CA TYR A 178 26.69 7.97 2.85
C TYR A 178 26.17 6.64 3.34
N SER A 179 26.98 5.96 4.14
CA SER A 179 26.56 4.93 5.08
C SER A 179 25.52 5.56 6.03
N THR A 180 24.36 5.91 5.53
CA THR A 180 23.28 6.48 6.31
C THR A 180 22.58 5.30 6.91
N GLN A 181 22.83 5.10 8.20
CA GLN A 181 21.96 4.33 9.08
C GLN A 181 20.47 4.76 8.96
N ASN A 182 20.19 5.89 8.27
CA ASN A 182 18.90 6.55 8.08
C ASN A 182 18.25 6.34 6.69
N GLY A 183 18.87 5.65 5.75
CA GLY A 183 18.24 5.47 4.44
C GLY A 183 17.09 4.45 4.48
N HIS A 184 16.00 4.75 3.76
CA HIS A 184 14.81 3.89 3.71
C HIS A 184 15.01 2.76 2.69
N PHE A 185 14.38 1.61 2.93
CA PHE A 185 14.30 0.56 1.90
C PHE A 185 13.48 1.08 0.71
N LEU A 186 13.89 0.72 -0.50
CA LEU A 186 13.09 1.00 -1.69
C LEU A 186 11.77 0.22 -1.59
N PRO A 187 10.62 0.86 -1.82
CA PRO A 187 9.36 0.13 -1.86
C PRO A 187 9.37 -0.85 -3.02
N LYS A 188 8.78 -2.01 -2.80
CA LYS A 188 8.49 -2.98 -3.85
C LYS A 188 7.32 -2.47 -4.69
N PHE A 189 7.43 -2.55 -6.00
CA PHE A 189 6.32 -2.24 -6.91
C PHE A 189 5.66 -3.51 -7.45
N SER A 190 4.33 -3.53 -7.49
CA SER A 190 3.58 -4.65 -8.08
C SER A 190 2.47 -4.14 -8.98
N CYS A 191 2.28 -4.75 -10.15
CA CYS A 191 1.10 -4.51 -10.98
C CYS A 191 0.06 -5.58 -10.68
N LEU A 192 -1.16 -5.18 -10.31
CA LEU A 192 -2.22 -6.11 -9.92
C LEU A 192 -2.93 -6.74 -11.12
N ASP A 193 -2.94 -6.09 -12.27
CA ASP A 193 -3.63 -6.59 -13.47
C ASP A 193 -2.74 -7.52 -14.30
N GLY A 194 -1.49 -7.10 -14.56
CA GLY A 194 -0.54 -7.84 -15.39
C GLY A 194 0.51 -8.65 -14.61
N GLY A 195 0.53 -8.53 -13.27
CA GLY A 195 1.51 -9.23 -12.45
C GLY A 195 2.96 -8.86 -12.80
N ARG A 196 3.83 -9.88 -12.86
CA ARG A 196 5.27 -9.73 -13.18
C ARG A 196 5.53 -9.47 -14.66
N ASP A 197 4.59 -9.84 -15.52
CA ASP A 197 4.72 -9.78 -16.98
C ASP A 197 3.88 -8.65 -17.58
N CYS A 198 3.52 -7.66 -16.75
CA CYS A 198 2.77 -6.50 -17.19
C CYS A 198 3.58 -5.74 -18.27
N PRO A 199 3.05 -5.56 -19.49
CA PRO A 199 3.79 -4.93 -20.58
C PRO A 199 4.04 -3.43 -20.37
N ARG A 200 3.23 -2.75 -19.54
CA ARG A 200 3.40 -1.34 -19.15
C ARG A 200 4.36 -1.17 -17.97
N HIS A 201 4.30 -2.11 -17.02
CA HIS A 201 5.07 -2.08 -15.76
C HIS A 201 6.16 -3.15 -15.69
N PHE A 202 6.67 -3.61 -16.83
CA PHE A 202 7.64 -4.71 -16.92
C PHE A 202 8.89 -4.44 -16.06
N TRP A 203 9.28 -3.17 -15.99
CA TRP A 203 10.44 -2.68 -15.26
C TRP A 203 10.34 -2.78 -13.74
N PHE A 204 9.14 -3.00 -13.17
CA PHE A 204 8.99 -3.27 -11.74
C PHE A 204 9.79 -4.48 -11.30
N ARG A 205 9.99 -5.47 -12.18
CA ARG A 205 10.82 -6.63 -11.88
C ARG A 205 12.27 -6.23 -11.59
N GLN A 206 12.85 -5.39 -12.43
CA GLN A 206 14.23 -4.93 -12.30
C GLN A 206 14.37 -4.01 -11.08
N TRP A 207 13.44 -3.08 -10.89
CA TRP A 207 13.34 -2.29 -9.67
C TRP A 207 13.35 -3.17 -8.41
N ASN A 208 12.47 -4.18 -8.37
CA ASN A 208 12.32 -5.05 -7.22
C ASN A 208 13.54 -5.92 -6.95
N ASN A 209 14.29 -6.31 -7.99
CA ASN A 209 15.55 -7.02 -7.82
C ASN A 209 16.58 -6.14 -7.09
N TRP A 210 16.56 -4.83 -7.32
CA TRP A 210 17.42 -3.86 -6.63
C TRP A 210 16.89 -3.48 -5.24
N ALA A 211 15.58 -3.45 -5.05
CA ALA A 211 14.92 -3.18 -3.77
C ALA A 211 15.03 -4.34 -2.74
N GLY A 212 15.64 -5.47 -3.11
CA GLY A 212 15.71 -6.69 -2.29
C GLY A 212 16.51 -6.57 -0.97
N PRO A 213 16.79 -7.68 -0.28
CA PRO A 213 17.37 -7.69 1.09
C PRO A 213 18.77 -7.05 1.24
N ARG A 214 19.48 -6.82 0.13
CA ARG A 214 20.74 -6.06 0.06
C ARG A 214 20.54 -4.65 -0.49
N GLY A 215 19.29 -4.18 -0.44
CA GLY A 215 18.77 -3.11 -1.25
C GLY A 215 19.42 -1.77 -0.95
N ILE A 216 19.52 -0.98 -2.01
CA ILE A 216 20.12 0.33 -1.97
C ILE A 216 19.20 1.23 -1.14
N ARG A 217 19.71 1.77 -0.05
CA ARG A 217 19.00 2.77 0.74
C ARG A 217 19.19 4.13 0.07
N LYS A 218 18.14 4.68 -0.53
CA LYS A 218 18.18 6.02 -1.14
C LYS A 218 17.20 6.96 -0.45
N ILE A 219 17.66 8.19 -0.23
CA ILE A 219 16.90 9.24 0.45
C ILE A 219 15.69 9.69 -0.39
N ASP A 220 15.72 9.51 -1.71
CA ASP A 220 14.68 9.97 -2.63
C ASP A 220 14.36 8.93 -3.72
N TRP A 221 13.73 7.82 -3.33
CA TRP A 221 13.26 6.81 -4.29
C TRP A 221 12.21 7.36 -5.25
N THR A 222 11.44 8.37 -4.82
CA THR A 222 10.43 9.06 -5.62
C THR A 222 11.03 9.75 -6.84
N GLY A 223 12.17 10.44 -6.69
CA GLY A 223 12.88 11.05 -7.81
C GLY A 223 13.31 10.04 -8.87
N MET A 224 13.85 8.89 -8.43
CA MET A 224 14.23 7.80 -9.35
C MET A 224 13.03 7.20 -10.06
N PHE A 225 11.91 7.02 -9.36
CA PHE A 225 10.68 6.51 -9.95
C PHE A 225 10.15 7.47 -11.02
N ILE A 226 10.14 8.77 -10.74
CA ILE A 226 9.71 9.81 -11.69
C ILE A 226 10.57 9.79 -12.95
N GLU A 227 11.89 9.81 -12.79
CA GLU A 227 12.80 9.78 -13.95
C GLU A 227 12.61 8.50 -14.76
N ALA A 228 12.39 7.37 -14.08
CA ALA A 228 12.13 6.09 -14.74
C ALA A 228 10.84 6.13 -15.56
N TYR A 229 9.76 6.62 -14.94
CA TYR A 229 8.44 6.73 -15.53
C TYR A 229 8.44 7.62 -16.78
N ILE A 230 9.11 8.78 -16.71
CA ILE A 230 9.22 9.74 -17.80
C ILE A 230 10.06 9.18 -18.96
N ASN A 231 11.21 8.57 -18.68
CA ASN A 231 12.09 8.04 -19.72
C ASN A 231 11.45 6.90 -20.52
N LEU A 232 10.62 6.08 -19.86
CA LEU A 232 9.80 5.07 -20.52
C LEU A 232 8.68 5.64 -21.38
N GLY A 233 8.43 6.95 -21.36
CA GLY A 233 7.32 7.55 -22.10
C GLY A 233 5.96 7.04 -21.62
N LEU A 234 5.85 6.69 -20.33
CA LEU A 234 4.60 6.24 -19.72
C LEU A 234 3.69 7.41 -19.35
N SER A 235 4.26 8.62 -19.26
CA SER A 235 3.50 9.85 -19.12
C SER A 235 3.00 10.32 -20.49
N ASP A 236 1.68 10.38 -20.65
CA ASP A 236 1.03 11.10 -21.76
C ASP A 236 1.34 12.61 -21.71
#